data_AF-A0A1W9TSR3-F1
#
_entry.id   AF-A0A1W9TSR3-F1
#
_cell.length_a   1.000
_cell.length_b   1.000
_cell.length_c   1.000
_cell.angle_alpha   90.00
_cell.angle_beta   90.00
_cell.angle_gamma   90.00
#
_symmetry.space_group_name_H-M   'P 1'
#
loop_
_entity.id
_entity.type
_entity.pdbx_description
1 polymer ?
#
loop_
_entity_poly.entity_id
_entity_poly.type
_entity_poly.pdbx_seq_one_letter_code
_entity_poly.pdbx_strand_id
1 'polypeptide(L)'
;MYNITFEKNDGVIPFFYEVEEGSIWSVEFSKNFFLTFIYQYIAFKSRNAEYIRSSDLGDFDDAVKSAQKEGQHHLVKRINAVKRLALNEETNAIWRMVRNAPHIIATEQNEFIVQIIDEFQYLNSEVYRDKNCQFCMNDFAAGYMKTAEYKNAPLLISGSQVGWLRSILLTMLPSRFMQYTFKNMPESESIEMIVNYSGIMDVPVNKETGKSRYHRGRINKF
;
A
#
# COMPACT_ATOMS: atom_id res chain seq x y z
N MET A 1 -8.97 -4.57 -3.82
CA MET A 1 -8.84 -5.39 -2.60
C MET A 1 -9.19 -4.58 -1.35
N TYR A 2 -8.56 -3.42 -1.16
CA TYR A 2 -8.83 -2.49 -0.06
C TYR A 2 -10.34 -2.22 0.17
N ASN A 3 -11.07 -1.76 -0.86
CA ASN A 3 -12.50 -1.43 -0.74
C ASN A 3 -13.34 -2.63 -0.28
N ILE A 4 -13.06 -3.82 -0.79
CA ILE A 4 -13.80 -5.04 -0.43
C ILE A 4 -13.55 -5.39 1.04
N THR A 5 -12.29 -5.36 1.49
CA THR A 5 -11.96 -5.67 2.89
C THR A 5 -12.50 -4.59 3.83
N PHE A 6 -12.45 -3.33 3.41
CA PHE A 6 -12.98 -2.19 4.17
C PHE A 6 -14.51 -2.29 4.34
N GLU A 7 -15.23 -2.62 3.28
CA GLU A 7 -16.69 -2.73 3.25
C GLU A 7 -17.21 -3.98 3.98
N LYS A 8 -16.57 -5.13 3.78
CA LYS A 8 -17.03 -6.40 4.37
C LYS A 8 -16.79 -6.48 5.88
N ASN A 9 -15.72 -5.84 6.38
CA ASN A 9 -15.38 -5.84 7.80
C ASN A 9 -15.25 -7.26 8.41
N ASP A 10 -14.61 -8.17 7.68
CA ASP A 10 -14.46 -9.59 8.07
C ASP A 10 -13.42 -9.83 9.19
N GLY A 11 -13.16 -8.83 10.05
CA GLY A 11 -12.17 -8.91 11.14
C GLY A 11 -10.72 -8.64 10.74
N VAL A 12 -10.46 -8.24 9.50
CA VAL A 12 -9.14 -7.82 9.00
C VAL A 12 -9.18 -6.35 8.59
N ILE A 13 -8.26 -5.55 9.12
CA ILE A 13 -8.12 -4.13 8.81
C ILE A 13 -7.18 -3.98 7.62
N PRO A 14 -7.60 -3.36 6.51
CA PRO A 14 -6.71 -3.13 5.39
C PRO A 14 -5.90 -1.85 5.60
N PHE A 15 -4.60 -1.92 5.36
CA PHE A 15 -3.73 -0.76 5.15
C PHE A 15 -3.18 -0.83 3.73
N PHE A 16 -3.57 0.10 2.88
CA PHE A 16 -3.06 0.23 1.51
C PHE A 16 -2.10 1.41 1.41
N TYR A 17 -0.97 1.21 0.75
CA TYR A 17 -0.02 2.28 0.44
C TYR A 17 0.62 2.02 -0.92
N GLU A 18 0.54 2.99 -1.82
CA GLU A 18 1.24 2.98 -3.10
C GLU A 18 2.55 3.74 -2.93
N VAL A 19 3.66 3.11 -3.32
CA VAL A 19 4.94 3.81 -3.38
C VAL A 19 4.97 4.59 -4.68
N GLU A 20 4.96 5.93 -4.58
CA GLU A 20 4.97 6.81 -5.75
C GLU A 20 6.34 6.83 -6.43
N GLU A 21 6.33 7.07 -7.75
CA GLU A 21 7.54 7.38 -8.51
C GLU A 21 8.03 8.80 -8.17
N GLY A 22 9.35 8.97 -8.11
CA GLY A 22 9.98 10.25 -7.87
C GLY A 22 10.73 10.30 -6.54
N SER A 23 11.89 10.94 -6.58
CA SER A 23 12.79 10.99 -5.43
C SER A 23 12.15 11.67 -4.23
N ILE A 24 12.11 10.95 -3.12
CA ILE A 24 11.57 11.42 -1.84
C ILE A 24 12.57 11.19 -0.70
N TRP A 25 12.68 12.17 0.17
CA TRP A 25 13.45 12.02 1.39
C TRP A 25 12.79 11.02 2.34
N SER A 26 13.57 10.08 2.86
CA SER A 26 13.15 9.00 3.76
C SER A 26 12.32 9.43 4.97
N VAL A 27 12.57 10.61 5.54
CA VAL A 27 11.74 11.14 6.65
C VAL A 27 10.36 11.56 6.12
N GLU A 28 10.30 12.20 4.96
CA GLU A 28 9.02 12.58 4.33
C GLU A 28 8.24 11.35 3.89
N PHE A 29 8.91 10.39 3.25
CA PHE A 29 8.33 9.09 2.94
C PHE A 29 7.74 8.42 4.19
N SER A 30 8.50 8.40 5.29
CA SER A 30 8.07 7.78 6.54
C SER A 30 6.87 8.51 7.17
N LYS A 31 6.81 9.84 7.06
CA LYS A 31 5.66 10.65 7.48
C LYS A 31 4.42 10.26 6.68
N ASN A 32 4.52 10.28 5.35
CA ASN A 32 3.41 9.98 4.44
C ASN A 32 2.88 8.56 4.69
N PHE A 33 3.78 7.56 4.71
CA PHE A 33 3.44 6.18 5.03
C PHE A 33 2.69 6.04 6.35
N PHE A 34 3.18 6.67 7.40
CA PHE A 34 2.59 6.57 8.74
C PHE A 34 1.25 7.28 8.85
N LEU A 35 1.14 8.50 8.33
CA LEU A 35 -0.10 9.26 8.38
C LEU A 35 -1.19 8.58 7.55
N THR A 36 -0.87 8.07 6.37
CA THR A 36 -1.79 7.25 5.57
C THR A 36 -2.30 6.06 6.36
N PHE A 37 -1.41 5.32 7.03
CA PHE A 37 -1.83 4.20 7.88
C PHE A 37 -2.75 4.65 9.02
N ILE A 38 -2.39 5.71 9.76
CA ILE A 38 -3.18 6.21 10.89
C ILE A 38 -4.58 6.64 10.43
N TYR A 39 -4.68 7.40 9.34
CA TYR A 39 -5.97 7.84 8.83
C TYR A 39 -6.82 6.70 8.30
N GLN A 40 -6.24 5.74 7.57
CA GLN A 40 -6.98 4.53 7.14
C GLN A 40 -7.44 3.69 8.33
N TYR A 41 -6.61 3.55 9.36
CA TYR A 41 -6.97 2.83 10.58
C TYR A 41 -8.11 3.54 11.31
N ILE A 42 -8.01 4.86 11.52
CA ILE A 42 -9.09 5.66 12.13
C ILE A 42 -10.38 5.51 11.30
N ALA A 43 -10.31 5.68 9.99
CA ALA A 43 -11.45 5.54 9.08
C ALA A 43 -12.15 4.19 9.21
N PHE A 44 -11.37 3.11 9.29
CA PHE A 44 -11.90 1.76 9.45
C PHE A 44 -12.56 1.59 10.83
N LYS A 45 -11.92 2.06 11.90
CA LYS A 45 -12.42 1.93 13.28
C LYS A 45 -13.66 2.78 13.55
N SER A 46 -13.72 4.00 13.02
CA SER A 46 -14.87 4.91 13.18
C SER A 46 -15.96 4.70 12.13
N ARG A 47 -15.68 3.96 11.06
CA ARG A 47 -16.54 3.85 9.86
C ARG A 47 -16.78 5.21 9.18
N ASN A 48 -15.84 6.14 9.34
CA ASN A 48 -15.87 7.42 8.65
C ASN A 48 -14.88 7.44 7.49
N ALA A 49 -15.39 7.30 6.26
CA ALA A 49 -14.59 7.32 5.04
C ALA A 49 -14.00 8.70 4.70
N GLU A 50 -14.45 9.79 5.36
CA GLU A 50 -13.90 11.14 5.12
C GLU A 50 -12.40 11.20 5.43
N TYR A 51 -11.92 10.42 6.40
CA TYR A 51 -10.50 10.31 6.74
C TYR A 51 -9.64 9.70 5.62
N ILE A 52 -10.25 9.05 4.62
CA ILE A 52 -9.55 8.52 3.44
C ILE A 52 -9.73 9.43 2.23
N ARG A 53 -10.89 10.13 2.14
CA ARG A 53 -11.26 10.95 0.97
C ARG A 53 -10.63 12.33 0.97
N SER A 54 -10.12 12.83 2.10
CA SER A 54 -9.42 14.11 2.13
C SER A 54 -8.11 13.99 1.34
N SER A 55 -7.99 14.78 0.27
CA SER A 55 -6.79 14.82 -0.58
C SER A 55 -5.54 15.29 0.16
N ASP A 56 -5.71 16.05 1.24
CA ASP A 56 -4.61 16.48 2.10
C ASP A 56 -4.52 15.55 3.32
N LEU A 57 -3.47 14.75 3.36
CA LEU A 57 -3.02 14.13 4.60
C LEU A 57 -2.58 15.27 5.53
N GLY A 58 -3.41 15.59 6.52
CA GLY A 58 -3.05 16.57 7.56
C GLY A 58 -1.79 16.17 8.32
N ASP A 59 -1.30 17.04 9.19
CA ASP A 59 -0.05 16.78 9.91
C ASP A 59 -0.23 15.84 11.12
N PHE A 60 0.84 15.66 11.89
CA PHE A 60 0.79 14.84 13.11
C PHE A 60 -0.18 15.38 14.18
N ASP A 61 -0.34 16.70 14.28
CA ASP A 61 -1.27 17.30 15.25
C ASP A 61 -2.71 17.08 14.83
N ASP A 62 -3.00 17.14 13.53
CA ASP A 62 -4.31 16.80 12.99
C ASP A 62 -4.63 15.31 13.16
N ALA A 63 -3.63 14.43 13.00
CA ALA A 63 -3.78 13.01 13.30
C ALA A 63 -4.06 12.76 14.79
N VAL A 64 -3.41 13.49 15.71
CA VAL A 64 -3.71 13.42 17.16
C VAL A 64 -5.14 13.87 17.44
N LYS A 65 -5.57 15.02 16.91
CA LYS A 65 -6.94 15.52 17.08
C LYS A 65 -7.97 14.52 16.56
N SER A 66 -7.73 13.95 15.38
CA SER A 66 -8.59 12.95 14.75
C SER A 66 -8.68 11.68 15.60
N ALA A 67 -7.54 11.17 16.09
CA ALA A 67 -7.51 10.01 16.96
C ALA A 67 -8.27 10.26 18.27
N GLN A 68 -8.13 11.44 18.87
CA GLN A 68 -8.86 11.81 20.09
C GLN A 68 -10.36 11.94 19.84
N LYS A 69 -10.76 12.60 18.75
CA LYS A 69 -12.17 12.77 18.37
C LYS A 69 -12.87 11.43 18.18
N GLU A 70 -12.20 10.47 17.56
CA GLU A 70 -12.76 9.14 17.24
C GLU A 70 -12.49 8.09 18.36
N GLY A 71 -12.08 8.52 19.56
CA GLY A 71 -11.86 7.64 20.72
C GLY A 71 -10.64 6.71 20.61
N GLN A 72 -9.78 6.88 19.61
CA GLN A 72 -8.56 6.09 19.36
C GLN A 72 -7.35 6.59 20.16
N HIS A 73 -7.53 6.85 21.46
CA HIS A 73 -6.51 7.47 22.32
C HIS A 73 -5.19 6.68 22.39
N HIS A 74 -5.23 5.37 22.17
CA HIS A 74 -4.04 4.51 22.15
C HIS A 74 -3.04 4.92 21.04
N LEU A 75 -3.50 5.56 19.97
CA LEU A 75 -2.63 6.02 18.87
C LEU A 75 -1.80 7.26 19.24
N VAL A 76 -2.28 8.11 20.15
CA VAL A 76 -1.71 9.45 20.42
C VAL A 76 -0.24 9.36 20.83
N LYS A 77 0.11 8.44 21.74
CA LYS A 77 1.50 8.25 22.18
C LYS A 77 2.43 7.92 21.01
N ARG A 78 1.95 7.09 20.07
CA ARG A 78 2.72 6.65 18.91
C ARG A 78 2.87 7.76 17.88
N ILE A 79 1.80 8.49 17.60
CA ILE A 79 1.82 9.64 16.70
C ILE A 79 2.85 10.68 17.18
N ASN A 80 2.82 11.02 18.48
CA ASN A 80 3.80 11.94 19.06
C ASN A 80 5.24 11.43 19.04
N ALA A 81 5.45 10.11 19.20
CA ALA A 81 6.78 9.51 19.10
C ALA A 81 7.34 9.62 17.67
N VAL A 82 6.52 9.35 16.65
CA VAL A 82 6.91 9.51 15.24
C VAL A 82 7.15 10.98 14.91
N LYS A 83 6.28 11.90 15.36
CA LYS A 83 6.45 13.35 15.20
C LYS A 83 7.82 13.81 15.68
N ARG A 84 8.23 13.38 16.88
CA ARG A 84 9.55 13.74 17.45
C ARG A 84 10.71 13.22 16.60
N LEU A 85 10.65 11.98 16.13
CA LEU A 85 11.69 11.40 15.27
C LEU A 85 11.77 12.11 13.91
N ALA A 86 10.62 12.52 13.37
CA ALA A 86 10.55 13.29 12.13
C ALA A 86 11.19 14.68 12.28
N LEU A 87 10.88 15.39 13.37
CA LEU A 87 11.46 16.70 13.68
C LEU A 87 12.98 16.64 13.91
N ASN A 88 13.46 15.53 14.48
CA ASN A 88 14.90 15.29 14.69
C ASN A 88 15.61 14.69 13.46
N GLU A 89 14.87 14.44 12.38
CA GLU A 89 15.41 13.87 11.13
C GLU A 89 16.10 12.51 11.31
N GLU A 90 15.62 11.70 12.26
CA GLU A 90 16.22 10.39 12.59
C GLU A 90 15.81 9.30 11.58
N THR A 91 16.28 9.39 10.33
CA THR A 91 15.93 8.52 9.17
C THR A 91 15.73 7.04 9.51
N ASN A 92 16.73 6.39 10.11
CA ASN A 92 16.64 4.95 10.40
C ASN A 92 15.63 4.64 11.51
N ALA A 93 15.53 5.52 12.51
CA ALA A 93 14.65 5.33 13.65
C ALA A 93 13.19 5.56 13.27
N ILE A 94 12.90 6.60 12.47
CA ILE A 94 11.55 6.86 11.98
C ILE A 94 11.10 5.71 11.07
N TRP A 95 11.92 5.27 10.11
CA TRP A 95 11.54 4.15 9.24
C TRP A 95 11.24 2.89 10.04
N ARG A 96 12.11 2.55 11.00
CA ARG A 96 11.88 1.41 11.91
C ARG A 96 10.59 1.53 12.70
N MET A 97 10.23 2.72 13.15
CA MET A 97 9.02 2.92 13.94
C MET A 97 7.76 2.78 13.07
N VAL A 98 7.73 3.45 11.92
CA VAL A 98 6.54 3.50 11.06
C VAL A 98 6.27 2.16 10.39
N ARG A 99 7.31 1.45 9.90
CA ARG A 99 7.16 0.13 9.28
C ARG A 99 6.70 -0.97 10.23
N ASN A 100 6.89 -0.78 11.55
CA ASN A 100 6.42 -1.72 12.57
C ASN A 100 5.09 -1.28 13.19
N ALA A 101 4.59 -0.07 12.89
CA ALA A 101 3.37 0.45 13.51
C ALA A 101 2.14 -0.45 13.27
N PRO A 102 1.88 -0.97 12.05
CA PRO A 102 0.76 -1.89 11.83
C PRO A 102 0.83 -3.12 12.73
N HIS A 103 1.98 -3.79 12.82
CA HIS A 103 2.15 -4.95 13.69
C HIS A 103 1.99 -4.62 15.18
N ILE A 104 2.58 -3.52 15.64
CA ILE A 104 2.51 -3.17 17.05
C ILE A 104 1.06 -2.84 17.44
N ILE A 105 0.35 -2.05 16.64
CA ILE A 105 -1.05 -1.70 16.89
C ILE A 105 -1.93 -2.96 16.83
N ALA A 106 -1.76 -3.80 15.81
CA ALA A 106 -2.45 -5.09 15.70
C ALA A 106 -2.25 -5.94 16.97
N THR A 107 -1.04 -5.98 17.51
CA THR A 107 -0.73 -6.75 18.73
C THR A 107 -1.37 -6.13 19.97
N GLU A 108 -1.23 -4.81 20.14
CA GLU A 108 -1.75 -4.07 21.30
C GLU A 108 -3.28 -4.10 21.38
N GLN A 109 -3.95 -4.14 20.23
CA GLN A 109 -5.42 -4.14 20.14
C GLN A 109 -6.01 -5.55 19.94
N ASN A 110 -5.17 -6.58 19.80
CA ASN A 110 -5.58 -7.95 19.45
C ASN A 110 -6.39 -8.01 18.14
N GLU A 111 -5.85 -7.40 17.10
CA GLU A 111 -6.43 -7.25 15.77
C GLU A 111 -5.54 -7.86 14.68
N PHE A 112 -6.08 -7.93 13.46
CA PHE A 112 -5.35 -8.32 12.27
C PHE A 112 -5.31 -7.16 11.28
N ILE A 113 -4.11 -6.76 10.84
CA ILE A 113 -3.93 -5.66 9.89
C ILE A 113 -3.18 -6.17 8.66
N VAL A 114 -3.85 -6.29 7.51
CA VAL A 114 -3.14 -6.64 6.27
C VAL A 114 -2.49 -5.38 5.68
N GLN A 115 -1.18 -5.45 5.46
CA GLN A 115 -0.40 -4.38 4.85
C GLN A 115 -0.30 -4.66 3.34
N ILE A 116 -0.89 -3.81 2.51
CA ILE A 116 -0.92 -3.92 1.05
C ILE A 116 -0.05 -2.80 0.50
N ILE A 117 1.16 -3.13 0.04
CA ILE A 117 2.11 -2.15 -0.48
C ILE A 117 2.22 -2.32 -1.99
N ASP A 118 1.71 -1.34 -2.73
CA ASP A 118 1.78 -1.33 -4.19
C ASP A 118 3.09 -0.68 -4.68
N GLU A 119 3.52 -1.09 -5.86
CA GLU A 119 4.77 -0.67 -6.50
C GLU A 119 5.99 -0.77 -5.56
N PHE A 120 6.07 -1.88 -4.81
CA PHE A 120 7.03 -2.10 -3.73
C PHE A 120 8.49 -1.95 -4.16
N GLN A 121 8.80 -2.16 -5.45
CA GLN A 121 10.16 -2.02 -5.96
C GLN A 121 10.72 -0.59 -5.83
N TYR A 122 9.85 0.43 -5.81
CA TYR A 122 10.25 1.83 -5.72
C TYR A 122 10.82 2.22 -4.36
N LEU A 123 10.61 1.42 -3.32
CA LEU A 123 11.27 1.64 -2.02
C LEU A 123 12.80 1.75 -2.14
N ASN A 124 13.40 1.03 -3.10
CA ASN A 124 14.85 0.98 -3.26
C ASN A 124 15.40 1.91 -4.36
N SER A 125 14.57 2.62 -5.10
CA SER A 125 15.01 3.62 -6.09
C SER A 125 14.59 5.04 -5.78
N GLU A 126 13.45 5.20 -5.11
CA GLU A 126 12.83 6.53 -4.94
C GLU A 126 13.07 7.10 -3.55
N VAL A 127 13.52 6.30 -2.58
CA VAL A 127 13.71 6.76 -1.20
C VAL A 127 15.17 7.13 -0.94
N TYR A 128 15.40 8.38 -0.52
CA TYR A 128 16.73 8.95 -0.32
C TYR A 128 17.00 9.29 1.14
N ARG A 129 18.27 9.24 1.54
CA ARG A 129 18.69 9.51 2.93
C ARG A 129 18.58 11.00 3.29
N ASP A 130 18.79 11.88 2.31
CA ASP A 130 18.89 13.32 2.48
C ASP A 130 17.79 14.09 1.73
N LYS A 131 17.54 15.33 2.16
CA LYS A 131 16.51 16.21 1.57
C LYS A 131 16.76 16.58 0.12
N ASN A 132 18.02 16.64 -0.29
CA ASN A 132 18.41 16.99 -1.65
C ASN A 132 18.35 15.77 -2.60
N CYS A 133 17.95 14.61 -2.08
CA CYS A 133 17.85 13.35 -2.82
C CYS A 133 19.13 12.97 -3.58
N GLN A 134 20.26 13.02 -2.88
CA GLN A 134 21.57 12.65 -3.45
C GLN A 134 21.96 11.20 -3.14
N PHE A 135 21.56 10.69 -1.97
CA PHE A 135 21.95 9.37 -1.48
C PHE A 135 20.76 8.41 -1.42
N CYS A 136 20.51 7.70 -2.52
CA CYS A 136 19.46 6.69 -2.61
C CYS A 136 19.70 5.56 -1.59
N MET A 137 18.63 5.17 -0.88
CA MET A 137 18.63 4.06 0.07
C MET A 137 18.23 2.77 -0.67
N ASN A 138 19.19 2.18 -1.39
CA ASN A 138 18.93 0.99 -2.19
C ASN A 138 18.62 -0.28 -1.39
N ASP A 139 18.63 -0.22 -0.05
CA ASP A 139 18.32 -1.30 0.88
C ASP A 139 17.07 -1.02 1.74
N PHE A 140 16.28 0.00 1.42
CA PHE A 140 15.15 0.44 2.23
C PHE A 140 14.12 -0.69 2.47
N ALA A 141 13.87 -1.50 1.44
CA ALA A 141 13.00 -2.68 1.48
C ALA A 141 13.54 -3.80 2.38
N ALA A 142 14.85 -3.89 2.63
CA ALA A 142 15.43 -4.86 3.56
C ALA A 142 14.92 -4.66 5.00
N GLY A 143 14.40 -3.46 5.32
CA GLY A 143 13.67 -3.20 6.55
C GLY A 143 12.54 -4.21 6.81
N TYR A 144 11.91 -4.76 5.77
CA TYR A 144 10.82 -5.72 5.88
C TYR A 144 11.24 -7.15 6.23
N MET A 145 12.55 -7.45 6.35
CA MET A 145 13.03 -8.82 6.64
C MET A 145 12.36 -9.49 7.83
N LYS A 146 12.17 -8.73 8.93
CA LYS A 146 11.42 -9.20 10.10
C LYS A 146 9.92 -8.96 9.95
N THR A 147 9.53 -7.83 9.37
CA THR A 147 8.12 -7.43 9.27
C THR A 147 7.29 -8.38 8.41
N ALA A 148 7.89 -9.02 7.41
CA ALA A 148 7.23 -10.00 6.55
C ALA A 148 6.82 -11.29 7.27
N GLU A 149 7.36 -11.57 8.47
CA GLU A 149 7.02 -12.77 9.24
C GLU A 149 5.82 -12.57 10.19
N TYR A 150 5.31 -11.35 10.34
CA TYR A 150 4.27 -11.05 11.32
C TYR A 150 2.92 -11.65 10.91
N LYS A 151 2.43 -12.60 11.71
CA LYS A 151 1.16 -13.31 11.43
C LYS A 151 -0.08 -12.44 11.57
N ASN A 152 -0.06 -11.47 12.48
CA ASN A 152 -1.16 -10.54 12.71
C ASN A 152 -1.03 -9.24 11.89
N ALA A 153 0.07 -9.08 11.16
CA ALA A 153 0.24 -7.96 10.26
C ALA A 153 0.91 -8.37 8.93
N PRO A 154 0.33 -9.33 8.18
CA PRO A 154 0.96 -9.88 6.99
C PRO A 154 1.10 -8.84 5.87
N LEU A 155 2.10 -9.03 5.01
CA LEU A 155 2.35 -8.20 3.83
C LEU A 155 1.80 -8.86 2.58
N LEU A 156 1.08 -8.07 1.79
CA LEU A 156 0.83 -8.28 0.39
C LEU A 156 1.54 -7.17 -0.38
N ILE A 157 2.38 -7.55 -1.34
CA ILE A 157 3.12 -6.57 -2.16
C ILE A 157 2.82 -6.79 -3.64
N SER A 158 2.79 -5.70 -4.39
CA SER A 158 2.68 -5.71 -5.85
C SER A 158 3.75 -4.84 -6.49
N GLY A 159 3.87 -4.97 -7.81
CA GLY A 159 4.79 -4.20 -8.61
C GLY A 159 4.58 -4.50 -10.09
N SER A 160 4.41 -3.45 -10.87
CA SER A 160 4.26 -3.53 -12.33
C SER A 160 5.53 -4.08 -13.00
N GLN A 161 6.70 -3.78 -12.45
CA GLN A 161 8.00 -4.23 -12.95
C GLN A 161 8.45 -5.55 -12.31
N VAL A 162 7.83 -6.65 -12.73
CA VAL A 162 8.01 -8.01 -12.15
C VAL A 162 9.48 -8.41 -12.01
N GLY A 163 10.33 -8.11 -13.00
CA GLY A 163 11.75 -8.45 -12.97
C GLY A 163 12.49 -7.75 -11.83
N TRP A 164 12.19 -6.48 -11.59
CA TRP A 164 12.80 -5.69 -10.54
C TRP A 164 12.31 -6.11 -9.16
N LEU A 165 10.99 -6.23 -8.98
CA LEU A 165 10.42 -6.72 -7.73
C LEU A 165 10.99 -8.10 -7.35
N ARG A 166 11.11 -9.01 -8.33
CA ARG A 166 11.70 -10.33 -8.11
C ARG A 166 13.17 -10.26 -7.68
N SER A 167 13.95 -9.32 -8.22
CA SER A 167 15.33 -9.08 -7.79
C SER A 167 15.41 -8.71 -6.31
N ILE A 168 14.55 -7.80 -5.85
CA ILE A 168 14.48 -7.40 -4.43
C ILE A 168 14.09 -8.61 -3.55
N LEU A 169 13.09 -9.39 -3.97
CA LEU A 169 12.66 -10.57 -3.23
C LEU A 169 13.73 -11.65 -3.13
N LEU A 170 14.56 -11.83 -4.16
CA LEU A 170 15.63 -12.83 -4.15
C LEU A 170 16.87 -12.37 -3.37
N THR A 171 17.16 -11.08 -3.37
CA THR A 171 18.40 -10.53 -2.79
C THR A 171 18.23 -10.04 -1.35
N MET A 172 17.10 -9.40 -1.04
CA MET A 172 16.89 -8.74 0.27
C MET A 172 15.85 -9.43 1.14
N LEU A 173 14.86 -10.09 0.53
CA LEU A 173 13.75 -10.73 1.24
C LEU A 173 13.60 -12.22 0.88
N PRO A 174 14.72 -13.01 0.85
CA PRO A 174 14.69 -14.38 0.36
C PRO A 174 13.76 -15.24 1.24
N SER A 175 12.92 -16.04 0.57
CA SER A 175 12.00 -16.98 1.21
C SER A 175 10.98 -16.34 2.17
N ARG A 176 10.76 -15.02 2.09
CA ARG A 176 9.77 -14.30 2.93
C ARG A 176 8.39 -14.19 2.29
N PHE A 177 8.31 -14.34 0.97
CA PHE A 177 7.09 -14.14 0.20
C PHE A 177 6.77 -15.36 -0.66
N MET A 178 5.49 -15.74 -0.65
CA MET A 178 4.93 -16.57 -1.72
C MET A 178 4.70 -15.68 -2.95
N GLN A 179 5.17 -16.11 -4.11
CA GLN A 179 5.10 -15.32 -5.34
C GLN A 179 3.95 -15.82 -6.22
N TYR A 180 3.08 -14.90 -6.62
CA TYR A 180 2.00 -15.15 -7.57
C TYR A 180 2.15 -14.22 -8.75
N THR A 181 2.27 -14.79 -9.95
CA THR A 181 2.27 -14.01 -11.19
C THR A 181 0.87 -14.03 -11.79
N PHE A 182 0.27 -12.84 -11.92
CA PHE A 182 -0.98 -12.70 -12.65
C PHE A 182 -0.73 -12.96 -14.13
N LYS A 183 -1.41 -13.96 -14.68
CA LYS A 183 -1.41 -14.24 -16.11
C LYS A 183 -2.43 -13.33 -16.79
N ASN A 184 -2.26 -13.17 -18.11
CA ASN A 184 -3.29 -12.54 -18.93
C ASN A 184 -4.63 -13.25 -18.72
N MET A 185 -5.70 -12.44 -18.70
CA MET A 185 -7.07 -12.93 -18.64
C MET A 185 -7.31 -13.97 -19.76
N PRO A 186 -7.88 -15.14 -19.45
CA PRO A 186 -8.30 -16.11 -20.45
C PRO A 186 -9.17 -15.46 -21.54
N GLU A 187 -9.12 -16.00 -22.76
CA GLU A 187 -9.89 -15.46 -23.89
C GLU A 187 -11.39 -15.39 -23.58
N SER A 188 -11.95 -16.46 -23.00
CA SER A 188 -13.37 -16.52 -22.64
C SER A 188 -13.78 -15.40 -21.69
N GLU A 189 -12.98 -15.18 -20.65
CA GLU A 189 -13.19 -14.10 -19.67
C GLU A 189 -13.00 -12.73 -20.32
N SER A 190 -12.02 -12.59 -21.23
CA SER A 190 -11.78 -11.34 -21.97
C SER A 190 -12.97 -10.97 -22.86
N ILE A 191 -13.58 -11.96 -23.53
CA ILE A 191 -14.77 -11.75 -24.37
C ILE A 191 -15.97 -11.39 -23.49
N GLU A 192 -16.16 -12.09 -22.38
CA GLU A 192 -17.23 -11.79 -21.42
C GLU A 192 -17.09 -10.38 -20.84
N MET A 193 -15.87 -9.99 -20.48
CA MET A 193 -15.55 -8.63 -20.03
C MET A 193 -15.93 -7.59 -21.09
N ILE A 194 -15.55 -7.80 -22.36
CA ILE A 194 -15.92 -6.90 -23.47
C ILE A 194 -17.44 -6.76 -23.57
N VAL A 195 -18.18 -7.87 -23.50
CA VAL A 195 -19.66 -7.84 -23.56
C VAL A 195 -20.25 -7.10 -22.35
N ASN A 196 -19.75 -7.36 -21.14
CA ASN A 196 -20.24 -6.71 -19.92
C ASN A 196 -20.01 -5.19 -19.95
N TYR A 197 -18.81 -4.75 -20.32
CA TYR A 197 -18.53 -3.31 -20.47
C TYR A 197 -19.35 -2.68 -21.59
N SER A 198 -19.63 -3.42 -22.66
CA SER A 198 -20.46 -2.90 -23.76
C SER A 198 -21.87 -2.55 -23.31
N GLY A 199 -22.45 -3.33 -22.40
CA GLY A 199 -23.76 -3.03 -21.80
C GLY A 199 -23.74 -1.82 -20.87
N ILE A 200 -22.64 -1.59 -20.16
CA ILE A 200 -22.47 -0.40 -19.29
C ILE A 200 -22.28 0.87 -20.13
N MET A 201 -21.52 0.76 -21.22
CA MET A 201 -21.17 1.89 -22.09
C MET A 201 -22.19 2.13 -23.21
N ASP A 202 -23.29 1.38 -23.22
CA ASP A 202 -24.35 1.39 -24.23
C ASP A 202 -23.81 1.23 -25.68
N VAL A 203 -22.77 0.41 -25.84
CA VAL A 203 -22.19 0.04 -27.14
C VAL A 203 -22.68 -1.36 -27.49
N PRO A 204 -23.39 -1.58 -28.61
CA PRO A 204 -23.89 -2.91 -28.94
C PRO A 204 -22.73 -3.85 -29.32
N VAL A 205 -22.39 -4.77 -28.43
CA VAL A 205 -21.41 -5.84 -28.67
C VAL A 205 -22.00 -7.17 -28.22
N ASN A 206 -22.09 -8.13 -29.13
CA ASN A 206 -22.43 -9.52 -28.82
C ASN A 206 -21.15 -10.39 -28.71
N LYS A 207 -21.27 -11.65 -28.31
CA LYS A 207 -20.11 -12.56 -28.11
C LYS A 207 -19.22 -12.69 -29.36
N GLU A 208 -19.81 -12.74 -30.56
CA GLU A 208 -19.05 -12.84 -31.81
C GLU A 208 -18.26 -11.56 -32.11
N THR A 209 -18.91 -10.41 -31.92
CA THR A 209 -18.27 -9.10 -32.07
C THR A 209 -17.19 -8.89 -31.00
N GLY A 210 -17.40 -9.41 -29.79
CA GLY A 210 -16.43 -9.44 -28.70
C GLY A 210 -15.18 -10.26 -29.06
N LYS A 211 -15.36 -11.47 -29.62
CA LYS A 211 -14.26 -12.27 -30.18
C LYS A 211 -13.47 -11.53 -31.25
N SER A 212 -14.16 -10.93 -32.22
CA SER A 212 -13.50 -10.17 -33.29
C SER A 212 -12.69 -9.00 -32.73
N ARG A 213 -13.19 -8.30 -31.71
CA ARG A 213 -12.48 -7.18 -31.06
C ARG A 213 -11.27 -7.65 -30.27
N TYR A 214 -11.40 -8.76 -29.53
CA TYR A 214 -10.28 -9.39 -28.83
C TYR A 214 -9.11 -9.71 -29.77
N HIS A 215 -9.37 -10.39 -30.89
CA HIS A 215 -8.32 -10.75 -31.83
C HIS A 215 -7.70 -9.53 -32.54
N ARG A 216 -8.50 -8.52 -32.92
CA ARG A 216 -7.97 -7.26 -33.48
C ARG A 216 -7.05 -6.52 -32.50
N GLY A 217 -7.40 -6.49 -31.21
CA GLY A 217 -6.57 -5.88 -30.17
C GLY A 217 -5.23 -6.58 -29.94
N ARG A 218 -5.11 -7.87 -30.28
CA ARG A 218 -3.83 -8.61 -30.21
C ARG A 218 -2.95 -8.42 -31.45
N ILE A 219 -3.54 -8.19 -32.63
CA ILE A 219 -2.80 -7.99 -33.88
C ILE A 219 -2.06 -6.64 -33.88
N ASN A 220 -2.59 -5.62 -33.20
CA ASN A 220 -1.97 -4.28 -33.12
C ASN A 220 -0.88 -4.15 -32.03
N LYS A 221 -0.36 -5.24 -31.47
CA LYS A 221 0.67 -5.24 -30.41
C LYS A 221 2.07 -5.71 -30.89
N PHE A 222 2.33 -5.67 -32.19
CA PHE A 222 3.65 -5.91 -32.78
C PHE A 222 4.04 -4.78 -33.73
#